data_AF-A0AAX2EFE6-F1
#
_entry.id   AF-A0AAX2EFE6-F1
#
_cell.length_a   1.000
_cell.length_b   1.000
_cell.length_c   1.000
_cell.angle_alpha   90.00
_cell.angle_beta   90.00
_cell.angle_gamma   90.00
#
_symmetry.space_group_name_H-M   'P 1'
#
loop_
_entity.id
_entity.type
_entity.pdbx_description
1 polymer ?
#
loop_
_entity_poly.entity_id
_entity_poly.type
_entity_poly.pdbx_seq_one_letter_code
_entity_poly.pdbx_strand_id
1 'polypeptide(L)'
;MIDKKVQQKILVWLLIVTLVFSIAPVQIFAESGDDKQKNKNLESNSIITDDVLPEGEIVEERTENTKVFYEGDGVYTEDVYFEPIHIESKNEEWEEISTDLDYTDEQTVETENTTLESSFNAKMSDGEYATFTVDNYPVTMKLLNAVKEDGTEVNPLQANAQVSDNEIIHKNV
;
A
#
# COMPACT_ATOMS: atom_id res chain seq x y z
N MET A 1 4.86 13.08 64.01
CA MET A 1 5.22 11.86 63.26
C MET A 1 3.91 11.13 62.98
N ILE A 2 3.42 11.13 61.74
CA ILE A 2 2.08 10.58 61.41
C ILE A 2 2.21 9.06 61.25
N ASP A 3 1.31 8.30 61.88
CA ASP A 3 1.30 6.83 61.89
C ASP A 3 1.22 6.28 60.45
N LYS A 4 2.02 5.26 60.14
CA LYS A 4 2.12 4.63 58.81
C LYS A 4 0.77 4.08 58.33
N LYS A 5 -0.08 3.61 59.23
CA LYS A 5 -1.45 3.16 58.89
C LYS A 5 -2.38 4.34 58.55
N VAL A 6 -2.15 5.50 59.17
CA VAL A 6 -2.89 6.73 58.87
C VAL A 6 -2.44 7.30 57.53
N GLN A 7 -1.13 7.25 57.22
CA GLN A 7 -0.62 7.68 55.91
C GLN A 7 -1.14 6.82 54.75
N GLN A 8 -1.19 5.50 54.92
CA GLN A 8 -1.76 4.61 53.90
C GLN A 8 -3.24 4.88 53.66
N LYS A 9 -4.02 5.15 54.71
CA LYS A 9 -5.44 5.52 54.58
C LYS A 9 -5.63 6.87 53.87
N ILE A 10 -4.77 7.85 54.14
CA ILE A 10 -4.79 9.15 53.46
C ILE A 10 -4.46 8.97 51.98
N LEU A 11 -3.45 8.16 51.64
CA LEU A 11 -3.05 7.92 50.25
C LEU A 11 -4.13 7.19 49.45
N VAL A 12 -4.77 6.16 50.04
CA VAL A 12 -5.90 5.46 49.43
C VAL A 12 -7.09 6.39 49.23
N TRP A 13 -7.37 7.24 50.23
CA TRP A 13 -8.47 8.20 50.13
C TRP A 13 -8.20 9.26 49.03
N LEU A 14 -6.97 9.74 48.92
CA LEU A 14 -6.57 10.69 47.87
C LEU A 14 -6.70 10.07 46.47
N LEU A 15 -6.32 8.81 46.30
CA LEU A 15 -6.44 8.09 45.03
C LEU A 15 -7.90 7.87 44.61
N ILE A 16 -8.78 7.57 45.58
CA ILE A 16 -10.23 7.46 45.33
C ILE A 16 -10.81 8.82 44.93
N VAL A 17 -10.42 9.91 45.61
CA VAL A 17 -10.89 11.26 45.27
C VAL A 17 -10.44 11.67 43.86
N THR A 18 -9.18 11.40 43.48
CA THR A 18 -8.70 11.70 42.12
C THR A 18 -9.44 10.89 41.05
N LEU A 19 -9.77 9.63 41.34
CA LEU A 19 -10.51 8.77 40.42
C LEU A 19 -11.96 9.24 40.25
N VAL A 20 -12.58 9.76 41.31
CA VAL A 20 -13.94 10.33 41.23
C VAL A 20 -13.93 11.67 40.47
N PHE A 21 -12.89 12.49 40.64
CA PHE A 21 -12.74 13.73 39.88
C PHE A 21 -12.46 13.52 38.39
N SER A 22 -11.85 12.40 37.98
CA SER A 22 -11.65 12.10 36.55
C SER A 22 -12.93 11.69 35.82
N ILE A 23 -13.95 11.25 36.56
CA ILE A 23 -15.26 10.86 35.99
C ILE A 23 -16.19 12.08 35.89
N ALA A 24 -15.87 13.19 36.58
CA ALA A 24 -16.64 14.42 36.44
C ALA A 24 -16.37 15.01 35.04
N PRO A 25 -17.40 15.21 34.20
CA PRO A 25 -17.22 15.89 32.93
C PRO A 25 -16.71 17.31 33.22
N VAL A 26 -15.63 17.72 32.55
CA VAL A 26 -15.16 19.11 32.61
C VAL A 26 -16.25 19.96 31.94
N GLN A 27 -17.12 20.52 32.76
CA GLN A 27 -18.14 21.46 32.30
C GLN A 27 -17.44 22.78 31.99
N ILE A 28 -17.15 23.00 30.70
CA ILE A 28 -16.76 24.30 30.18
C ILE A 28 -17.97 25.22 30.41
N PHE A 29 -17.82 26.19 31.31
CA PHE A 29 -18.79 27.26 31.45
C PHE A 29 -18.68 28.15 30.20
N ALA A 30 -19.50 27.86 29.19
CA ALA A 30 -19.86 28.87 28.20
C ALA A 30 -20.81 29.87 28.89
N GLU A 31 -20.47 31.15 28.82
CA GLU A 31 -21.33 32.24 29.24
C GLU A 31 -22.65 32.20 28.46
N SER A 32 -23.76 32.40 29.19
CA SER A 32 -25.11 32.25 28.69
C SER A 32 -25.39 33.05 27.42
N GLY A 33 -25.92 32.32 26.45
CA GLY A 33 -26.98 32.76 25.55
C GLY A 33 -27.82 31.55 25.17
N ASP A 34 -28.78 31.20 26.03
CA ASP A 34 -30.05 30.45 25.82
C ASP A 34 -30.18 29.53 24.58
N ASP A 35 -30.67 28.28 24.62
CA ASP A 35 -31.28 27.44 25.65
C ASP A 35 -31.53 26.04 25.01
N LYS A 36 -31.48 24.95 25.81
CA LYS A 36 -32.16 23.62 25.64
C LYS A 36 -31.64 22.53 24.67
N GLN A 37 -30.66 21.78 25.19
CA GLN A 37 -30.58 20.31 25.41
C GLN A 37 -31.17 19.30 24.40
N LYS A 38 -30.25 18.62 23.70
CA LYS A 38 -30.38 17.30 23.07
C LYS A 38 -30.25 16.15 24.08
N ASN A 39 -31.04 15.12 23.85
CA ASN A 39 -31.00 13.81 24.50
C ASN A 39 -29.87 12.94 23.91
N LYS A 40 -29.37 11.98 24.69
CA LYS A 40 -28.26 11.07 24.37
C LYS A 40 -28.45 10.30 23.06
N ASN A 41 -27.44 10.31 22.17
CA ASN A 41 -27.02 9.13 21.41
C ASN A 41 -25.59 9.29 20.90
N LEU A 42 -24.89 8.16 20.80
CA LEU A 42 -23.55 7.90 20.29
C LEU A 42 -23.06 8.92 19.25
N GLU A 43 -21.95 9.60 19.54
CA GLU A 43 -21.21 10.37 18.55
C GLU A 43 -20.45 9.40 17.65
N SER A 44 -21.14 9.00 16.58
CA SER A 44 -20.54 8.92 15.25
C SER A 44 -19.62 10.13 15.09
N ASN A 45 -18.32 9.88 14.93
CA ASN A 45 -17.34 10.90 14.60
C ASN A 45 -17.56 11.29 13.13
N SER A 46 -18.69 11.95 12.85
CA SER A 46 -18.93 12.64 11.59
C SER A 46 -18.41 14.05 11.78
N ILE A 47 -17.12 14.23 11.46
CA ILE A 47 -16.62 15.53 11.05
C ILE A 47 -17.26 15.76 9.68
N ILE A 48 -18.47 16.31 9.65
CA ILE A 48 -18.99 16.95 8.43
C ILE A 48 -18.31 18.32 8.38
N THR A 49 -17.10 18.34 7.84
CA THR A 49 -16.74 19.42 6.95
C THR A 49 -17.55 19.20 5.68
N ASP A 50 -18.24 20.24 5.21
CA ASP A 50 -18.92 20.31 3.91
C ASP A 50 -17.91 20.21 2.74
N ASP A 51 -17.12 19.14 2.68
CA ASP A 51 -16.54 18.68 1.42
C ASP A 51 -17.53 17.67 0.86
N VAL A 52 -18.33 18.12 -0.10
CA VAL A 52 -19.04 17.21 -0.99
C VAL A 52 -17.97 16.37 -1.67
N LEU A 53 -17.79 15.14 -1.21
CA LEU A 53 -16.91 14.19 -1.89
C LEU A 53 -17.35 14.12 -3.36
N PRO A 54 -16.43 14.27 -4.32
CA PRO A 54 -16.77 14.09 -5.73
C PRO A 54 -17.22 12.65 -5.96
N GLU A 55 -18.21 12.44 -6.82
CA GLU A 55 -18.56 11.10 -7.29
C GLU A 55 -17.33 10.46 -7.96
N GLY A 56 -17.03 9.21 -7.61
CA GLY A 56 -15.86 8.49 -8.11
C GLY A 56 -15.13 7.67 -7.06
N GLU A 57 -13.94 7.21 -7.42
CA GLU A 57 -13.08 6.42 -6.53
C GLU A 57 -12.48 7.29 -5.42
N ILE A 58 -12.46 6.75 -4.19
CA ILE A 58 -11.79 7.34 -3.03
C ILE A 58 -10.44 6.65 -2.89
N VAL A 59 -9.42 7.23 -3.52
CA VAL A 59 -8.06 6.66 -3.62
C VAL A 59 -7.42 6.47 -2.24
N GLU A 60 -7.77 7.32 -1.28
CA GLU A 60 -7.27 7.28 0.10
C GLU A 60 -7.77 6.07 0.89
N GLU A 61 -8.87 5.45 0.45
CA GLU A 61 -9.47 4.25 1.08
C GLU A 61 -9.05 2.95 0.36
N ARG A 62 -8.10 3.03 -0.58
CA ARG A 62 -7.53 1.83 -1.21
C ARG A 62 -6.89 0.93 -0.16
N THR A 63 -6.96 -0.36 -0.42
CA THR A 63 -6.16 -1.38 0.26
C THR A 63 -5.51 -2.30 -0.76
N GLU A 64 -4.65 -3.23 -0.34
CA GLU A 64 -4.09 -4.27 -1.21
C GLU A 64 -5.14 -4.93 -2.13
N ASN A 65 -6.38 -5.10 -1.65
CA ASN A 65 -7.42 -5.88 -2.32
C ASN A 65 -8.74 -5.13 -2.55
N THR A 66 -8.83 -3.82 -2.28
CA THR A 66 -10.12 -3.11 -2.36
C THR A 66 -10.03 -1.73 -3.00
N LYS A 67 -11.15 -1.32 -3.62
CA LYS A 67 -11.42 0.04 -4.11
C LYS A 67 -12.76 0.51 -3.59
N VAL A 68 -12.81 1.72 -3.04
CA VAL A 68 -14.05 2.33 -2.55
C VAL A 68 -14.50 3.43 -3.52
N PHE A 69 -15.78 3.45 -3.85
CA PHE A 69 -16.39 4.45 -4.72
C PHE A 69 -17.52 5.18 -3.98
N TYR A 70 -17.57 6.50 -4.15
CA TYR A 70 -18.71 7.33 -3.77
C TYR A 70 -19.62 7.57 -4.98
N GLU A 71 -20.88 7.16 -4.88
CA GLU A 71 -21.87 7.28 -5.97
C GLU A 71 -22.75 8.54 -5.85
N GLY A 72 -22.49 9.40 -4.86
CA GLY A 72 -23.36 10.52 -4.52
C GLY A 72 -24.41 10.17 -3.47
N ASP A 73 -25.09 11.18 -2.94
CA ASP A 73 -26.20 11.04 -1.99
C ASP A 73 -25.93 10.15 -0.76
N GLY A 74 -24.67 10.05 -0.32
CA GLY A 74 -24.27 9.19 0.80
C GLY A 74 -24.18 7.69 0.48
N VAL A 75 -24.22 7.32 -0.81
CA VAL A 75 -24.08 5.92 -1.28
C VAL A 75 -22.61 5.61 -1.56
N TYR A 76 -22.15 4.47 -1.04
CA TYR A 76 -20.78 3.96 -1.23
C TYR A 76 -20.83 2.51 -1.69
N THR A 77 -19.94 2.17 -2.62
CA THR A 77 -19.72 0.81 -3.12
C THR A 77 -18.26 0.42 -2.92
N GLU A 78 -18.00 -0.83 -2.57
CA GLU A 78 -16.65 -1.37 -2.39
C GLU A 78 -16.46 -2.58 -3.31
N ASP A 79 -15.45 -2.50 -4.17
CA ASP A 79 -14.98 -3.63 -4.95
C ASP A 79 -13.91 -4.39 -4.14
N VAL A 80 -14.12 -5.69 -3.95
CA VAL A 80 -13.22 -6.58 -3.19
C VAL A 80 -12.67 -7.67 -4.09
N TYR A 81 -11.35 -7.77 -4.16
CA TYR A 81 -10.62 -8.70 -5.01
C TYR A 81 -9.98 -9.83 -4.19
N PHE A 82 -9.87 -11.03 -4.77
CA PHE A 82 -9.22 -12.17 -4.11
C PHE A 82 -7.69 -12.12 -4.18
N GLU A 83 -7.16 -11.41 -5.17
CA GLU A 83 -5.74 -11.22 -5.41
C GLU A 83 -5.39 -9.74 -5.20
N PRO A 84 -4.15 -9.43 -4.80
CA PRO A 84 -3.68 -8.05 -4.69
C PRO A 84 -3.81 -7.31 -6.01
N ILE A 85 -4.34 -6.09 -5.94
CA ILE A 85 -4.47 -5.18 -7.08
C ILE A 85 -3.71 -3.87 -6.86
N HIS A 86 -3.33 -3.58 -5.62
CA HIS A 86 -2.45 -2.46 -5.28
C HIS A 86 -1.20 -2.94 -4.57
N ILE A 87 -0.14 -2.16 -4.69
CA ILE A 87 1.09 -2.28 -3.91
C ILE A 87 1.34 -0.95 -3.20
N GLU A 88 1.87 -1.02 -1.98
CA GLU A 88 2.20 0.16 -1.20
C GLU A 88 3.47 0.82 -1.76
N SER A 89 3.37 2.09 -2.12
CA SER A 89 4.49 2.88 -2.57
C SER A 89 5.41 3.25 -1.41
N LYS A 90 6.59 3.81 -1.72
CA LYS A 90 7.52 4.30 -0.68
C LYS A 90 6.94 5.38 0.23
N ASN A 91 5.83 6.00 -0.17
CA ASN A 91 5.17 7.07 0.56
C ASN A 91 3.96 6.57 1.38
N GLU A 92 3.79 5.25 1.55
CA GLU A 92 2.64 4.65 2.25
C GLU A 92 1.29 4.91 1.51
N GLU A 93 1.34 5.07 0.18
CA GLU A 93 0.16 5.24 -0.69
C GLU A 93 -0.07 3.98 -1.53
N TRP A 94 -1.33 3.60 -1.73
CA TRP A 94 -1.68 2.42 -2.54
C TRP A 94 -1.76 2.78 -4.03
N GLU A 95 -0.86 2.16 -4.81
CA GLU A 95 -0.76 2.33 -6.26
C GLU A 95 -1.18 1.04 -6.98
N GLU A 96 -1.80 1.18 -8.16
CA GLU A 96 -2.24 0.03 -8.98
C GLU A 96 -1.05 -0.81 -9.44
N ILE A 97 -1.20 -2.13 -9.39
CA ILE A 97 -0.23 -3.03 -10.00
C ILE A 97 -0.30 -2.86 -11.53
N SER A 98 0.85 -2.59 -12.14
CA SER A 98 1.02 -2.42 -13.58
C SER A 98 1.40 -3.74 -14.25
N THR A 99 0.83 -3.97 -15.43
CA THR A 99 1.21 -5.08 -16.32
C THR A 99 2.22 -4.66 -17.39
N ASP A 100 2.62 -3.39 -17.39
CA ASP A 100 3.35 -2.80 -18.50
C ASP A 100 4.86 -3.02 -18.37
N LEU A 101 5.52 -3.09 -19.53
CA LEU A 101 6.97 -3.16 -19.66
C LEU A 101 7.46 -1.89 -20.34
N ASP A 102 8.35 -1.19 -19.67
CA ASP A 102 8.88 0.08 -20.16
C ASP A 102 10.40 0.07 -20.27
N TYR A 103 10.89 0.82 -21.26
CA TYR A 103 12.31 1.09 -21.40
C TYR A 103 12.74 2.10 -20.34
N THR A 104 13.51 1.65 -19.36
CA THR A 104 14.14 2.54 -18.38
C THR A 104 15.36 3.25 -18.98
N ASP A 105 16.05 2.58 -19.91
CA ASP A 105 17.09 3.16 -20.76
C ASP A 105 17.23 2.42 -22.11
N GLU A 106 18.27 2.73 -22.91
CA GLU A 106 18.50 2.07 -24.20
C GLU A 106 18.89 0.58 -24.09
N GLN A 107 19.25 0.11 -22.90
CA GLN A 107 19.79 -1.22 -22.62
C GLN A 107 18.85 -2.09 -21.79
N THR A 108 17.85 -1.50 -21.14
CA THR A 108 17.07 -2.15 -20.11
C THR A 108 15.57 -1.91 -20.30
N VAL A 109 14.80 -2.98 -20.16
CA VAL A 109 13.32 -2.96 -20.11
C VAL A 109 12.90 -3.52 -18.77
N GLU A 110 12.06 -2.81 -18.03
CA GLU A 110 11.66 -3.20 -16.68
C GLU A 110 10.15 -3.17 -16.51
N THR A 111 9.66 -3.93 -15.53
CA THR A 111 8.29 -3.82 -15.03
C THR A 111 8.10 -2.51 -14.26
N GLU A 112 6.98 -1.83 -14.47
CA GLU A 112 6.72 -0.52 -13.84
C GLU A 112 6.38 -0.62 -12.34
N ASN A 113 5.25 -1.25 -11.98
CA ASN A 113 4.77 -1.31 -10.59
C ASN A 113 4.22 -2.69 -10.24
N THR A 114 5.06 -3.60 -9.74
CA THR A 114 4.67 -4.98 -9.41
C THR A 114 5.60 -5.57 -8.35
N THR A 115 5.12 -6.59 -7.63
CA THR A 115 5.92 -7.30 -6.62
C THR A 115 7.08 -8.11 -7.25
N LEU A 116 6.88 -8.64 -8.46
CA LEU A 116 7.91 -9.37 -9.18
C LEU A 116 8.69 -8.43 -10.10
N GLU A 117 9.69 -7.76 -9.53
CA GLU A 117 10.58 -6.88 -10.29
C GLU A 117 11.33 -7.69 -11.35
N SER A 118 11.07 -7.40 -12.62
CA SER A 118 11.72 -8.07 -13.75
C SER A 118 12.47 -7.04 -14.58
N SER A 119 13.74 -7.32 -14.85
CA SER A 119 14.61 -6.49 -15.68
C SER A 119 15.14 -7.32 -16.84
N PHE A 120 15.00 -6.81 -18.06
CA PHE A 120 15.36 -7.51 -19.28
C PHE A 120 16.37 -6.70 -20.08
N ASN A 121 17.37 -7.40 -20.64
CA ASN A 121 18.33 -6.75 -21.51
C ASN A 121 17.66 -6.42 -22.85
N ALA A 122 17.52 -5.13 -23.18
CA ALA A 122 17.06 -4.66 -24.49
C ALA A 122 17.96 -5.18 -25.62
N LYS A 123 19.22 -5.51 -25.31
CA LYS A 123 20.12 -6.26 -26.19
C LYS A 123 20.77 -7.41 -25.43
N MET A 124 20.40 -8.64 -25.79
CA MET A 124 21.04 -9.84 -25.24
C MET A 124 22.52 -9.88 -25.61
N SER A 125 23.37 -10.13 -24.62
CA SER A 125 24.80 -10.31 -24.80
C SER A 125 25.28 -11.51 -24.01
N ASP A 126 26.11 -12.35 -24.64
CA ASP A 126 26.65 -13.58 -24.02
C ASP A 126 25.55 -14.47 -23.41
N GLY A 127 24.39 -14.53 -24.07
CA GLY A 127 23.23 -15.32 -23.68
C GLY A 127 22.42 -14.79 -22.49
N GLU A 128 22.87 -13.75 -21.78
CA GLU A 128 22.16 -13.19 -20.63
C GLU A 128 21.05 -12.23 -21.08
N TYR A 129 19.83 -12.44 -20.61
CA TYR A 129 18.65 -11.74 -21.14
C TYR A 129 17.61 -11.26 -20.12
N ALA A 130 17.53 -11.87 -18.93
CA ALA A 130 16.52 -11.51 -17.93
C ALA A 130 17.06 -11.68 -16.51
N THR A 131 16.64 -10.81 -15.61
CA THR A 131 16.84 -10.91 -14.17
C THR A 131 15.51 -10.67 -13.47
N PHE A 132 15.16 -11.59 -12.57
CA PHE A 132 13.96 -11.49 -11.74
C PHE A 132 14.39 -11.27 -10.29
N THR A 133 13.80 -10.30 -9.61
CA THR A 133 14.11 -9.97 -8.22
C THR A 133 12.86 -10.09 -7.38
N VAL A 134 12.96 -10.85 -6.28
CA VAL A 134 11.93 -10.94 -5.23
C VAL A 134 12.63 -10.72 -3.90
N ASP A 135 12.15 -9.79 -3.07
CA ASP A 135 12.72 -9.48 -1.76
C ASP A 135 14.25 -9.21 -1.79
N ASN A 136 14.73 -8.49 -2.80
CA ASN A 136 16.16 -8.22 -3.05
C ASN A 136 17.02 -9.46 -3.38
N TYR A 137 16.41 -10.59 -3.73
CA TYR A 137 17.11 -11.79 -4.21
C TYR A 137 16.99 -11.91 -5.73
N PRO A 138 18.04 -11.59 -6.49
CA PRO A 138 18.01 -11.68 -7.95
C PRO A 138 18.27 -13.09 -8.46
N VAL A 139 17.58 -13.45 -9.54
CA VAL A 139 17.77 -14.67 -10.32
C VAL A 139 17.97 -14.27 -11.78
N THR A 140 19.19 -14.46 -12.30
CA THR A 140 19.56 -14.10 -13.67
C THR A 140 19.51 -15.32 -14.60
N MET A 141 18.87 -15.14 -15.75
CA MET A 141 18.72 -16.15 -16.79
C MET A 141 19.71 -15.92 -17.93
N LYS A 142 20.39 -17.01 -18.32
CA LYS A 142 21.38 -17.04 -19.40
C LYS A 142 21.23 -18.27 -20.28
N LEU A 143 21.19 -18.07 -21.59
CA LEU A 143 21.36 -19.11 -22.59
C LEU A 143 22.84 -19.52 -22.64
N LEU A 144 23.12 -20.82 -22.56
CA LEU A 144 24.48 -21.34 -22.56
C LEU A 144 24.91 -21.72 -23.99
N ASN A 145 24.31 -22.76 -24.52
CA ASN A 145 24.52 -23.25 -25.87
C ASN A 145 23.37 -24.18 -26.27
N ALA A 146 23.31 -24.50 -27.56
CA ALA A 146 22.50 -25.59 -28.10
C ALA A 146 23.42 -26.62 -28.74
N VAL A 147 23.01 -27.90 -28.73
CA VAL A 147 23.76 -28.98 -29.37
C VAL A 147 22.91 -29.53 -30.52
N LYS A 148 23.47 -29.55 -31.72
CA LYS A 148 22.83 -30.14 -32.90
C LYS A 148 22.84 -31.67 -32.84
N GLU A 149 22.05 -32.32 -33.70
CA GLU A 149 22.05 -33.79 -33.82
C GLU A 149 23.43 -34.38 -34.17
N ASP A 150 24.27 -33.62 -34.88
CA ASP A 150 25.63 -34.02 -35.23
C ASP A 150 26.67 -33.79 -34.11
N GLY A 151 26.21 -33.30 -32.95
CA GLY A 151 27.06 -33.00 -31.79
C GLY A 151 27.73 -31.62 -31.84
N THR A 152 27.50 -30.81 -32.88
CA THR A 152 28.06 -29.46 -32.97
C THR A 152 27.36 -28.53 -31.98
N GLU A 153 28.14 -27.83 -31.16
CA GLU A 153 27.65 -26.78 -30.26
C GLU A 153 27.43 -25.46 -31.01
N VAL A 154 26.35 -24.76 -30.66
CA VAL A 154 25.99 -23.43 -31.15
C VAL A 154 25.84 -22.52 -29.95
N ASN A 155 26.62 -21.45 -29.91
CA ASN A 155 26.54 -20.43 -28.87
C ASN A 155 25.48 -19.37 -29.22
N PRO A 156 24.87 -18.73 -28.22
CA PRO A 156 23.88 -17.69 -28.46
C PRO A 156 24.51 -16.46 -29.15
N LEU A 157 23.77 -15.88 -30.09
CA LEU A 157 24.10 -14.65 -30.79
C LEU A 157 23.56 -13.43 -30.06
N GLN A 158 24.17 -12.26 -30.28
CA GLN A 158 23.57 -11.02 -29.78
C GLN A 158 22.27 -10.72 -30.51
N ALA A 159 21.22 -10.35 -29.77
CA ALA A 159 19.90 -10.05 -30.32
C ALA A 159 19.28 -8.85 -29.60
N ASN A 160 18.63 -7.96 -30.35
CA ASN A 160 17.82 -6.89 -29.77
C ASN A 160 16.43 -7.43 -29.42
N ALA A 161 15.89 -6.96 -28.30
CA ALA A 161 14.54 -7.25 -27.85
C ALA A 161 13.50 -6.53 -28.72
N GLN A 162 12.34 -7.15 -28.86
CA GLN A 162 11.11 -6.53 -29.34
C GLN A 162 10.11 -6.56 -28.18
N VAL A 163 9.65 -5.39 -27.75
CA VAL A 163 8.68 -5.23 -26.67
C VAL A 163 7.33 -4.87 -27.27
N SER A 164 6.27 -5.52 -26.78
CA SER A 164 4.88 -5.22 -27.12
C SER A 164 4.00 -5.54 -25.92
N ASP A 165 3.28 -4.55 -25.40
CA ASP A 165 2.47 -4.69 -24.18
C ASP A 165 3.30 -5.30 -23.04
N ASN A 166 2.92 -6.47 -22.54
CA ASN A 166 3.61 -7.22 -21.49
C ASN A 166 4.52 -8.35 -22.02
N GLU A 167 4.85 -8.33 -23.32
CA GLU A 167 5.65 -9.34 -24.00
C GLU A 167 7.01 -8.77 -24.45
N ILE A 168 8.07 -9.55 -24.23
CA ILE A 168 9.42 -9.26 -24.70
C ILE A 168 10.03 -10.47 -25.41
N ILE A 169 10.58 -10.26 -26.62
CA ILE A 169 11.16 -11.35 -27.44
C ILE A 169 12.54 -10.97 -27.98
N HIS A 170 13.52 -11.85 -27.77
CA HIS A 170 14.80 -11.87 -28.48
C HIS A 170 14.75 -12.88 -29.64
N LYS A 171 14.77 -12.41 -30.88
CA LYS A 171 14.70 -13.27 -32.08
C LYS A 171 16.09 -13.63 -32.60
N ASN A 172 16.23 -14.86 -33.14
CA ASN A 172 17.45 -15.38 -33.77
C ASN A 172 18.66 -15.39 -32.81
N VAL A 173 18.41 -15.85 -31.57
CA VAL A 173 19.42 -16.06 -30.53
C VAL A 173 20.22 -17.33 -30.74
#